data_AF-A0A3M1Q422-F1
#
_entry.id   AF-A0A3M1Q422-F1
#
_cell.length_a   1.000
_cell.length_b   1.000
_cell.length_c   1.000
_cell.angle_alpha   90.00
_cell.angle_beta   90.00
_cell.angle_gamma   90.00
#
_symmetry.space_group_name_H-M   'P 1'
#
loop_
_entity.id
_entity.type
_entity.pdbx_description
1 polymer ?
#
loop_
_entity_poly.entity_id
_entity_poly.type
_entity_poly.pdbx_seq_one_letter_code
_entity_poly.pdbx_strand_id
1 'polypeptide(L)' 'LLDGPGPRIEVFRAEAGGAPLAAERDDIDLLVTDDEVDVRAPVVARSDLRTVATRVLSLAGLR' A
#
# COMPACT_ATOMS: atom_id res chain seq x y z
N LEU A 1 15.50 2.53 7.04
CA LEU A 1 15.46 1.17 6.43
C LEU A 1 14.05 0.96 5.92
N LEU A 2 13.87 0.77 4.62
CA LEU A 2 12.57 0.45 4.03
C LEU A 2 12.40 -1.05 3.77
N ASP A 3 13.45 -1.85 4.01
CA ASP A 3 13.43 -3.29 3.81
C ASP A 3 13.33 -4.03 5.14
N GLY A 4 12.33 -4.90 5.22
CA GLY A 4 12.05 -5.79 6.35
C GLY A 4 11.41 -7.09 5.83
N PRO A 5 11.38 -8.14 6.66
CA PRO A 5 10.78 -9.41 6.26
C PRO A 5 9.25 -9.27 6.12
N GLY A 6 8.70 -9.90 5.08
CA GLY A 6 7.25 -10.06 4.89
C GLY A 6 6.63 -9.17 3.80
N PRO A 7 5.32 -9.35 3.54
CA PRO A 7 4.56 -8.55 2.57
C PRO A 7 4.49 -7.08 2.98
N ARG A 8 4.33 -6.19 1.99
CA ARG A 8 4.38 -4.74 2.21
C ARG A 8 3.10 -4.06 1.79
N ILE A 9 2.61 -3.15 2.63
CA ILE A 9 1.55 -2.21 2.30
C ILE A 9 2.18 -0.82 2.39
N GLU A 10 2.03 -0.03 1.33
CA GLU A 10 2.48 1.35 1.33
C GLU A 10 1.34 2.30 1.68
N VAL A 11 1.62 3.33 2.46
CA VAL A 11 0.73 4.48 2.66
C VAL A 11 1.42 5.70 2.07
N PHE A 12 0.79 6.32 1.07
CA PHE A 12 1.40 7.41 0.31
C PHE A 12 0.52 8.67 0.33
N ARG A 13 1.20 9.83 0.34
CA ARG A 13 0.59 11.13 0.12
C ARG A 13 1.47 11.98 -0.78
N ALA A 14 0.91 12.55 -1.86
CA ALA A 14 1.65 13.41 -2.78
C ALA A 14 2.25 14.65 -2.08
N GLU A 15 1.58 15.19 -1.07
CA GLU A 15 2.07 16.34 -0.28
C GLU A 15 3.37 16.07 0.49
N ALA A 16 3.68 14.80 0.77
CA ALA A 16 4.94 14.42 1.42
C ALA A 16 6.14 14.50 0.46
N GLY A 17 5.87 14.69 -0.84
CA GLY A 17 6.85 14.74 -1.91
C GLY A 17 7.28 13.36 -2.39
N GLY A 18 7.81 13.31 -3.61
CA GLY A 18 8.26 12.08 -4.26
C GLY A 18 7.15 11.29 -4.94
N ALA A 19 7.52 10.14 -5.50
CA ALA A 19 6.62 9.15 -6.06
C ALA A 19 6.32 8.06 -5.02
N PRO A 20 5.16 7.38 -5.11
CA PRO A 20 4.92 6.18 -4.30
C PRO A 20 5.96 5.11 -4.66
N LEU A 21 6.44 4.37 -3.67
CA LEU A 21 7.33 3.22 -3.86
C LEU A 21 6.70 2.17 -4.77
N ALA A 22 5.37 2.02 -4.76
CA ALA A 22 4.61 1.14 -5.65
C ALA A 22 4.74 1.48 -7.15
N ALA A 23 5.23 2.69 -7.51
CA ALA A 23 5.56 3.01 -8.90
C ALA A 23 6.89 2.39 -9.36
N GLU A 24 7.77 2.07 -8.40
CA GLU A 24 9.13 1.60 -8.66
C GLU A 24 9.36 0.15 -8.22
N ARG A 25 8.48 -0.37 -7.35
CA ARG A 25 8.62 -1.66 -6.70
C ARG A 25 7.41 -2.56 -6.95
N ASP A 26 7.68 -3.76 -7.45
CA ASP A 26 6.66 -4.79 -7.65
C ASP A 26 6.37 -5.62 -6.37
N ASP A 27 7.08 -5.36 -5.25
CA ASP A 27 6.90 -6.07 -3.97
C ASP A 27 5.91 -5.37 -3.01
N ILE A 28 5.25 -4.31 -3.47
CA ILE A 28 4.15 -3.65 -2.75
C ILE A 28 2.83 -4.35 -3.08
N ASP A 29 2.22 -4.91 -2.05
CA ASP A 29 1.00 -5.71 -2.17
C ASP A 29 -0.27 -4.87 -2.27
N LEU A 30 -0.26 -3.69 -1.64
CA LEU A 30 -1.36 -2.73 -1.62
C LEU A 30 -0.81 -1.31 -1.42
N LEU A 31 -1.30 -0.35 -2.21
CA LEU A 31 -1.06 1.07 -2.01
C LEU A 31 -2.30 1.73 -1.39
N VAL A 32 -2.12 2.44 -0.28
CA VAL A 32 -3.17 3.21 0.39
C VAL A 32 -2.93 4.70 0.15
N THR A 33 -3.78 5.32 -0.67
CA THR A 33 -3.70 6.76 -0.99
C THR A 33 -5.04 7.29 -1.49
N ASP A 34 -5.27 8.60 -1.36
CA ASP A 34 -6.38 9.29 -2.03
C ASP A 34 -5.90 10.11 -3.23
N ASP A 35 -4.58 10.11 -3.49
CA ASP A 35 -3.99 10.84 -4.60
C ASP A 35 -4.10 10.03 -5.90
N GLU A 36 -4.21 10.72 -7.03
CA GLU A 36 -4.14 10.08 -8.35
C GLU A 36 -2.73 9.56 -8.61
N VAL A 37 -2.61 8.26 -8.88
CA VAL A 37 -1.34 7.56 -9.07
C VAL A 37 -1.48 6.54 -10.21
N ASP A 38 -0.40 6.35 -10.98
CA ASP A 38 -0.30 5.31 -12.00
C ASP A 38 0.66 4.23 -11.51
N VAL A 39 0.11 3.16 -10.92
CA VAL A 39 0.88 2.05 -10.34
C VAL A 39 0.20 0.72 -10.64
N ARG A 40 0.95 -0.37 -10.57
CA ARG A 40 0.42 -1.73 -10.77
C ARG A 40 -0.23 -2.33 -9.53
N ALA A 41 0.25 -1.93 -8.35
CA ALA A 41 -0.32 -2.40 -7.10
C ALA A 41 -1.78 -1.97 -6.99
N PRO A 42 -2.66 -2.79 -6.38
CA PRO A 42 -4.02 -2.35 -6.05
C PRO A 42 -3.98 -1.06 -5.22
N VAL A 43 -4.88 -0.13 -5.52
CA VAL A 43 -4.98 1.16 -4.83
C VAL A 43 -6.29 1.24 -4.06
N VAL A 44 -6.22 1.68 -2.80
CA VAL A 44 -7.40 1.92 -1.95
C VAL A 44 -7.33 3.29 -1.27
N ALA A 45 -8.49 3.92 -1.10
CA ALA A 45 -8.62 5.17 -0.38
C ALA A 45 -8.22 4.99 1.10
N ARG A 46 -7.65 6.03 1.70
CA ARG A 46 -7.24 6.01 3.12
C ARG A 46 -8.42 5.81 4.07
N SER A 47 -9.62 6.19 3.62
CA SER A 47 -10.87 6.02 4.37
C SER A 47 -11.42 4.59 4.33
N ASP A 48 -10.98 3.73 3.39
CA ASP A 48 -11.42 2.33 3.30
C ASP A 48 -10.65 1.42 4.26
N LEU A 49 -10.82 1.69 5.55
CA LEU A 49 -10.19 0.92 6.63
C LEU A 49 -10.63 -0.54 6.65
N ARG A 50 -11.83 -0.84 6.13
CA ARG A 50 -12.33 -2.21 6.04
C ARG A 50 -11.45 -3.03 5.10
N THR A 51 -11.24 -2.55 3.88
CA THR A 51 -10.42 -3.26 2.88
C THR A 51 -8.97 -3.38 3.36
N VAL A 52 -8.41 -2.31 3.94
CA VAL A 52 -7.05 -2.35 4.52
C VAL A 52 -6.95 -3.41 5.63
N ALA A 53 -7.87 -3.43 6.59
CA ALA A 53 -7.85 -4.38 7.69
C ALA A 53 -8.03 -5.83 7.21
N THR A 54 -8.97 -6.07 6.30
CA THR A 54 -9.15 -7.39 5.68
C THR A 54 -7.89 -7.85 4.97
N ARG A 55 -7.19 -6.95 4.26
CA ARG A 55 -5.95 -7.30 3.58
C ARG A 55 -4.83 -7.65 4.57
N VAL A 56 -4.64 -6.84 5.60
CA VAL A 56 -3.65 -7.09 6.66
C VAL A 56 -3.88 -8.45 7.33
N LEU A 57 -5.12 -8.76 7.72
CA LEU A 57 -5.45 -10.06 8.32
C LEU A 57 -5.14 -11.22 7.38
N SER A 58 -5.52 -11.09 6.10
CA SER A 58 -5.21 -12.10 5.09
C SER A 58 -3.71 -12.32 4.91
N LEU A 59 -2.89 -11.27 4.93
CA LEU A 59 -1.43 -11.37 4.82
C LEU A 59 -0.80 -11.99 6.08
N ALA A 60 -1.42 -11.80 7.24
CA ALA A 60 -1.04 -12.45 8.49
C ALA A 60 -1.50 -13.92 8.60
N GLY A 61 -2.22 -14.44 7.60
CA GLY A 61 -2.79 -15.78 7.63
C GLY A 61 -3.98 -15.93 8.57
N LEU A 62 -4.59 -14.82 8.99
CA LEU A 62 -5.77 -14.78 9.85
C LEU A 62 -7.00 -14.54 8.95
N ARG A 63 -7.96 -15.45 8.98
CA ARG A 63 -9.24 -15.35 8.27
C ARG A 63 -10.39 -15.36 9.25
#